data_AF-A0A811V938-F1
#
_entry.id   AF-A0A811V938-F1
#
_cell.length_a   1.000
_cell.length_b   1.000
_cell.length_c   1.000
_cell.angle_alpha   90.00
_cell.angle_beta   90.00
_cell.angle_gamma   90.00
#
_symmetry.space_group_name_H-M   'P 1'
#
loop_
_entity.id
_entity.type
_entity.pdbx_description
1 polymer ?
#
loop_
_entity_poly.entity_id
_entity_poly.type
_entity_poly.pdbx_seq_one_letter_code
_entity_poly.pdbx_strand_id
1 'polypeptide(L)'
;MSDDEEQFNPKAHKKLLQGISSLGKAQHIRKTTRNEPIRQQDEFQLVKPVDESVARYPVGLYDIVRVLQTTNRHIDAGKQLKVVQSSKKVLDKPLEKPQADRIKRGLGYDKTKKNLNRWDAVVTHNRNAETQVFPLRSETIYVDTSMYRKPLERSLKSDLARELEAEQARLKAVKRELTGETENEEELAKKEEELLKKKLTRDEQIARRKELAYLKLRESQKSLKARKQNKIKSKSITNY
;
A
#
# COMPACT_ATOMS: atom_id res chain seq x y z
N MET A 1 86.25 -38.32 -45.38
CA MET A 1 85.23 -37.94 -44.39
C MET A 1 84.89 -36.49 -44.65
N SER A 2 83.86 -36.26 -45.46
CA SER A 2 83.31 -34.94 -45.76
C SER A 2 81.82 -35.17 -45.80
N ASP A 3 81.09 -34.68 -44.80
CA ASP A 3 79.66 -34.50 -44.93
C ASP A 3 79.28 -33.22 -44.19
N ASP A 4 78.51 -32.40 -44.90
CA ASP A 4 78.45 -30.95 -44.83
C ASP A 4 77.84 -30.39 -43.53
N GLU A 5 78.55 -29.46 -42.88
CA GLU A 5 77.93 -28.59 -41.88
C GLU A 5 77.06 -27.54 -42.60
N GLU A 6 75.74 -27.74 -42.59
CA GLU A 6 74.76 -26.78 -43.11
C GLU A 6 74.97 -25.41 -42.45
N GLN A 7 75.44 -24.45 -43.25
CA GLN A 7 75.67 -23.08 -42.84
C GLN A 7 74.34 -22.42 -42.39
N PHE A 8 74.16 -22.31 -41.07
CA PHE A 8 72.99 -21.67 -40.47
C PHE A 8 72.84 -20.24 -40.97
N ASN A 9 71.85 -20.00 -41.85
CA ASN A 9 71.59 -18.67 -42.39
C ASN A 9 70.52 -17.94 -41.55
N PRO A 10 70.91 -16.95 -40.72
CA PRO A 10 69.98 -16.28 -39.80
C PRO A 10 68.90 -15.48 -40.54
N LYS A 11 69.15 -15.06 -41.78
CA LYS A 11 68.17 -14.32 -42.60
C LYS A 11 67.04 -15.24 -43.08
N ALA A 12 67.38 -16.46 -43.50
CA ALA A 12 66.40 -17.45 -43.94
C ALA A 12 65.49 -17.90 -42.78
N HIS A 13 66.08 -18.15 -41.60
CA HIS A 13 65.34 -18.51 -40.39
C HIS A 13 64.34 -17.42 -39.97
N LYS A 14 64.74 -16.14 -40.00
CA LYS A 14 63.82 -15.02 -39.71
C LYS A 14 62.66 -14.96 -40.71
N LYS A 15 62.92 -15.19 -42.00
CA LYS A 15 61.90 -15.17 -43.05
C LYS A 15 60.89 -16.31 -42.87
N LEU A 16 61.36 -17.49 -42.48
CA LEU A 16 60.52 -18.64 -42.11
C LEU A 16 59.60 -18.31 -40.93
N LEU A 17 60.16 -17.79 -39.83
CA LEU A 17 59.38 -17.40 -38.65
C LEU A 17 58.34 -16.32 -38.97
N GLN A 18 58.68 -15.35 -39.84
CA GLN A 18 57.74 -14.34 -40.30
C GLN A 18 56.60 -14.98 -41.12
N GLY A 19 56.90 -15.92 -42.01
CA GLY A 19 55.91 -16.69 -42.76
C GLY A 19 54.95 -17.46 -41.85
N ILE A 20 55.48 -18.21 -40.88
CA ILE A 20 54.69 -18.96 -39.89
C ILE A 20 53.81 -18.00 -39.07
N SER A 21 54.34 -16.85 -38.66
CA SER A 21 53.57 -15.85 -37.92
C SER A 21 52.43 -15.23 -38.74
N SER A 22 52.58 -15.14 -40.07
CA SER A 22 51.56 -14.57 -40.96
C SER A 22 50.37 -15.51 -41.24
N LEU A 23 50.55 -16.82 -41.09
CA LEU A 23 49.49 -17.83 -41.24
C LEU A 23 48.50 -17.80 -40.06
N GLY A 24 48.98 -17.45 -38.87
CA GLY A 24 48.13 -17.24 -37.70
C GLY A 24 47.44 -15.89 -37.77
N LYS A 25 46.11 -15.87 -37.97
CA LYS A 25 45.29 -14.64 -37.86
C LYS A 25 45.29 -14.01 -36.45
N ALA A 26 45.93 -14.65 -35.48
CA ALA A 26 46.10 -14.14 -34.12
C ALA A 26 47.33 -13.22 -34.05
N GLN A 27 47.09 -11.92 -33.91
CA GLN A 27 48.14 -10.93 -33.66
C GLN A 27 48.72 -11.15 -32.25
N HIS A 28 49.94 -11.67 -32.16
CA HIS A 28 50.63 -11.78 -30.87
C HIS A 28 51.18 -10.40 -30.48
N ILE A 29 50.68 -9.84 -29.38
CA ILE A 29 51.07 -8.51 -28.89
C ILE A 29 52.50 -8.60 -28.37
N ARG A 30 53.42 -7.86 -28.99
CA ARG A 30 54.83 -7.82 -28.58
C ARG A 30 55.00 -6.83 -27.44
N LYS A 31 55.81 -7.19 -26.43
CA LYS A 31 56.21 -6.26 -25.37
C LYS A 31 57.01 -5.11 -25.97
N THR A 32 56.68 -3.88 -25.57
CA THR A 32 57.43 -2.68 -25.97
C THR A 32 58.86 -2.75 -25.44
N THR A 33 59.86 -2.68 -26.31
CA THR A 33 61.29 -2.78 -25.93
C THR A 33 61.94 -1.42 -25.68
N ARG A 34 61.20 -0.33 -25.84
CA ARG A 34 61.70 1.05 -25.72
C ARG A 34 61.16 1.69 -24.44
N ASN A 35 62.06 2.08 -23.54
CA ASN A 35 61.75 2.76 -22.28
C ASN A 35 61.70 4.27 -22.51
N GLU A 36 60.62 4.75 -23.12
CA GLU A 36 60.35 6.19 -23.21
C GLU A 36 59.16 6.57 -22.32
N PRO A 37 59.09 7.82 -21.82
CA PRO A 37 57.99 8.26 -20.97
C PRO A 37 56.71 8.36 -21.80
N ILE A 38 55.79 7.41 -21.60
CA ILE A 38 54.46 7.41 -22.23
C ILE A 38 53.47 8.09 -21.28
N ARG A 39 52.65 9.01 -21.82
CA ARG A 39 51.69 9.84 -21.06
C ARG A 39 50.51 9.06 -20.47
N GLN A 40 50.15 7.92 -21.05
CA GLN A 40 49.10 7.02 -20.55
C GLN A 40 49.59 5.57 -20.62
N GLN A 41 49.61 4.89 -19.47
CA GLN A 41 49.93 3.48 -19.37
C GLN A 41 48.64 2.68 -19.43
N ASP A 42 48.52 1.79 -20.40
CA ASP A 42 47.43 0.81 -20.46
C ASP A 42 48.05 -0.58 -20.32
N GLU A 43 47.68 -1.31 -19.27
CA GLU A 43 48.36 -2.54 -18.82
C GLU A 43 48.40 -3.62 -19.91
N PHE A 44 47.41 -3.60 -20.80
CA PHE A 44 47.23 -4.61 -21.85
C PHE A 44 47.59 -4.12 -23.26
N GLN A 45 47.95 -2.83 -23.43
CA GLN A 45 48.38 -2.25 -24.71
C GLN A 45 47.45 -2.64 -25.89
N LEU A 46 46.15 -2.77 -25.63
CA LEU A 46 45.17 -3.29 -26.59
C LEU A 46 44.86 -2.27 -27.69
N VAL A 47 45.20 -1.00 -27.46
CA VAL A 47 44.98 0.11 -28.38
C VAL A 47 46.34 0.67 -28.82
N LYS A 48 46.56 0.75 -30.13
CA LYS A 48 47.73 1.45 -30.68
C LYS A 48 47.60 2.94 -30.34
N PRO A 49 48.66 3.62 -29.86
CA PRO A 49 48.64 5.07 -29.74
C PRO A 49 48.57 5.66 -31.16
N VAL A 50 47.37 6.01 -31.58
CA VAL A 50 47.10 6.79 -32.79
C VAL A 50 46.63 8.15 -32.30
N ASP A 51 46.98 9.22 -33.04
CA ASP A 51 46.52 10.59 -32.77
C ASP A 51 45.06 10.63 -32.31
N GLU A 52 44.79 11.41 -31.26
CA GLU A 52 43.50 11.55 -30.58
C GLU A 52 42.32 11.85 -31.53
N SER A 53 42.60 12.29 -32.76
CA SER A 53 41.62 12.55 -33.82
C SER A 53 41.06 11.29 -34.52
N VAL A 54 41.68 10.12 -34.34
CA VAL A 54 41.29 8.86 -35.03
C VAL A 54 40.71 7.80 -34.09
N ALA A 55 40.59 8.08 -32.79
CA ALA A 55 39.88 7.23 -31.83
C ALA A 55 38.36 7.25 -32.11
N ARG A 56 37.94 6.61 -33.21
CA ARG A 56 36.66 6.93 -33.82
C ARG A 56 35.43 6.54 -33.01
N TYR A 57 35.47 5.59 -32.08
CA TYR A 57 34.38 5.38 -31.12
C TYR A 57 34.90 4.66 -29.86
N PRO A 58 34.96 5.30 -28.68
CA PRO A 58 35.13 4.58 -27.43
C PRO A 58 33.96 3.61 -27.27
N VAL A 59 34.23 2.34 -26.95
CA VAL A 59 33.17 1.33 -26.78
C VAL A 59 32.29 1.76 -25.61
N GLY A 60 31.00 2.02 -25.90
CA GLY A 60 30.06 2.48 -24.88
C GLY A 60 29.73 1.36 -23.89
N LEU A 61 29.44 1.73 -22.64
CA LEU A 61 28.95 0.78 -21.63
C LEU A 61 27.72 -0.01 -22.13
N TYR A 62 26.86 0.66 -22.91
CA TYR A 62 25.69 0.07 -23.54
C TYR A 62 26.07 -1.05 -24.54
N ASP A 63 27.12 -0.86 -25.34
CA ASP A 63 27.56 -1.84 -26.32
C ASP A 63 28.14 -3.09 -25.64
N ILE A 64 28.87 -2.88 -24.53
CA ILE A 64 29.40 -3.96 -23.69
C ILE A 64 28.25 -4.75 -23.06
N VAL A 65 27.25 -4.08 -22.49
CA VAL A 65 26.03 -4.71 -21.94
C VAL A 65 25.32 -5.54 -23.02
N ARG A 66 25.21 -5.00 -24.24
CA ARG A 66 24.56 -5.67 -25.37
C ARG A 66 25.30 -6.94 -25.80
N VAL A 67 26.63 -6.90 -25.89
CA VAL A 67 27.45 -8.06 -26.25
C VAL A 67 27.43 -9.13 -25.15
N LEU A 68 27.49 -8.74 -23.88
CA LEU A 68 27.43 -9.70 -22.77
C LEU A 68 26.08 -10.43 -22.69
N GLN A 69 24.99 -9.76 -23.09
CA GLN A 69 23.65 -10.35 -23.12
C GLN A 69 23.43 -11.35 -24.27
N THR A 70 24.16 -11.26 -25.38
CA THR A 70 24.03 -12.22 -26.49
C THR A 70 24.80 -13.52 -26.22
N THR A 71 25.81 -13.49 -25.36
CA THR A 71 26.59 -14.67 -25.00
C THR A 71 25.98 -15.42 -23.82
N ASN A 72 25.54 -16.67 -24.01
CA ASN A 72 24.98 -17.53 -22.94
C ASN A 72 25.90 -17.72 -21.73
N ARG A 73 27.22 -17.52 -21.89
CA ARG A 73 28.21 -17.62 -20.80
C ARG A 73 28.24 -16.43 -19.84
N HIS A 74 27.76 -15.25 -20.27
CA HIS A 74 27.93 -13.99 -19.52
C HIS A 74 26.63 -13.18 -19.35
N ILE A 75 25.48 -13.83 -19.52
CA ILE A 75 24.16 -13.19 -19.39
C ILE A 75 24.00 -12.49 -18.03
N ASP A 76 24.44 -13.13 -16.95
CA ASP A 76 24.29 -12.59 -15.60
C ASP A 76 25.16 -11.35 -15.37
N ALA A 77 26.38 -11.34 -15.93
CA ALA A 77 27.23 -10.16 -15.95
C ALA A 77 26.58 -9.00 -16.74
N GLY A 78 25.96 -9.32 -17.89
CA GLY A 78 25.21 -8.34 -18.69
C GLY A 78 23.98 -7.76 -17.96
N LYS A 79 23.29 -8.56 -17.13
CA LYS A 79 22.17 -8.09 -16.30
C LYS A 79 22.67 -7.19 -15.17
N GLN A 80 23.72 -7.58 -14.45
CA GLN A 80 24.31 -6.79 -13.37
C GLN A 80 24.81 -5.43 -13.89
N LEU A 81 25.50 -5.43 -15.02
CA LEU A 81 26.01 -4.20 -15.64
C LEU A 81 24.89 -3.26 -16.09
N LYS A 82 23.77 -3.81 -16.57
CA LYS A 82 22.56 -3.03 -16.90
C LYS A 82 21.93 -2.38 -15.66
N VAL A 83 21.88 -3.09 -14.53
CA VAL A 83 21.42 -2.54 -13.26
C VAL A 83 22.32 -1.41 -12.81
N VAL A 84 23.64 -1.60 -12.85
CA VAL A 84 24.61 -0.54 -12.50
C VAL A 84 24.50 0.66 -13.43
N GLN A 85 24.23 0.45 -14.72
CA GLN A 85 23.99 1.54 -15.67
C GLN A 85 22.73 2.35 -15.33
N SER A 86 21.65 1.71 -14.86
CA SER A 86 20.38 2.38 -14.55
C SER A 86 20.27 2.90 -13.12
N SER A 87 20.92 2.25 -12.15
CA SER A 87 20.92 2.59 -10.72
C SER A 87 22.04 3.54 -10.32
N LYS A 88 22.70 4.15 -11.31
CA LYS A 88 23.89 5.03 -11.24
C LYS A 88 23.67 6.36 -10.49
N LYS A 89 22.79 6.39 -9.49
CA LYS A 89 22.80 7.44 -8.47
C LYS A 89 23.88 7.11 -7.46
N VAL A 90 25.12 7.41 -7.85
CA VAL A 90 26.22 7.51 -6.89
C VAL A 90 25.83 8.56 -5.86
N LEU A 91 25.98 8.25 -4.57
CA LEU A 91 25.74 9.23 -3.53
C LEU A 91 26.77 10.36 -3.69
N ASP A 92 26.28 11.58 -3.76
CA ASP A 92 27.15 12.75 -3.79
C ASP A 92 27.97 12.82 -2.50
N LYS A 93 29.14 13.46 -2.60
CA LYS A 93 29.97 13.74 -1.42
C LYS A 93 29.12 14.45 -0.37
N PRO A 94 29.13 14.00 0.90
CA PRO A 94 28.37 14.66 1.94
C PRO A 94 28.81 16.12 2.08
N LEU A 95 27.82 17.00 2.21
CA LEU A 95 28.04 18.43 2.40
C LEU A 95 28.68 18.70 3.76
N GLU A 96 29.34 19.86 3.88
CA GLU A 96 29.85 20.32 5.17
C GLU A 96 28.70 20.56 6.17
N LYS A 97 28.96 20.30 7.45
CA LYS A 97 27.97 20.44 8.53
C LYS A 97 27.14 21.73 8.47
N PRO A 98 27.72 22.95 8.35
CA PRO A 98 26.92 24.18 8.32
C PRO A 98 25.97 24.26 7.12
N GLN A 99 26.36 23.71 5.97
CA GLN A 99 25.52 23.68 4.77
C GLN A 99 24.40 22.63 4.92
N ALA A 100 24.74 21.44 5.40
CA ALA A 100 23.76 20.37 5.69
C ALA A 100 22.72 20.82 6.72
N ASP A 101 23.14 21.48 7.80
CA ASP A 101 22.24 22.00 8.84
C ASP A 101 21.36 23.14 8.33
N ARG A 102 21.85 23.97 7.40
CA ARG A 102 21.03 24.99 6.73
C ARG A 102 19.91 24.34 5.91
N ILE A 103 20.24 23.30 5.13
CA ILE A 103 19.25 22.57 4.33
C ILE A 103 18.22 21.89 5.25
N LYS A 104 18.69 21.21 6.31
CA LYS A 104 17.81 20.55 7.28
C LYS A 104 16.84 21.53 7.93
N ARG A 105 17.31 22.73 8.30
CA ARG A 105 16.45 23.80 8.83
C ARG A 105 15.47 24.33 7.78
N GLY A 106 15.89 24.51 6.53
CA GLY A 106 15.00 24.91 5.44
C GLY A 106 13.85 23.92 5.24
N LEU A 107 14.16 22.63 5.17
CA LEU A 107 13.15 21.57 5.08
C LEU A 107 12.23 21.53 6.31
N GLY A 108 12.81 21.75 7.50
CA GLY A 108 12.05 21.88 8.75
C GLY A 108 11.06 23.05 8.68
N TYR A 109 11.49 24.21 8.22
CA TYR A 109 10.67 25.41 8.03
C TYR A 109 9.53 25.17 7.04
N ASP A 110 9.81 24.55 5.89
CA ASP A 110 8.77 24.28 4.89
C ASP A 110 7.70 23.32 5.43
N LYS A 111 8.12 22.32 6.22
CA LYS A 111 7.20 21.40 6.88
C LYS A 111 6.35 22.10 7.93
N THR A 112 6.94 22.93 8.79
CA THR A 112 6.20 23.67 9.82
C THR A 112 5.27 24.69 9.18
N LYS A 113 5.71 25.41 8.15
CA LYS A 113 4.88 26.33 7.36
C LYS A 113 3.64 25.63 6.78
N LYS A 114 3.79 24.45 6.18
CA LYS A 114 2.65 23.66 5.68
C LYS A 114 1.67 23.26 6.78
N ASN A 115 2.16 22.95 7.99
CA ASN A 115 1.31 22.63 9.12
C ASN A 115 0.57 23.86 9.66
N LEU A 116 1.25 25.01 9.75
CA LEU A 116 0.63 26.27 10.16
C LEU A 116 -0.41 26.76 9.14
N ASN A 117 -0.17 26.57 7.85
CA ASN A 117 -1.12 26.94 6.80
C ASN A 117 -2.49 26.25 6.96
N ARG A 118 -2.57 25.10 7.62
CA ARG A 118 -3.86 24.43 7.91
C ARG A 118 -4.73 25.26 8.87
N TRP A 119 -4.09 26.04 9.74
CA TRP A 119 -4.77 26.90 10.71
C TRP A 119 -5.21 28.24 10.10
N ASP A 120 -4.70 28.61 8.93
CA ASP A 120 -4.99 29.90 8.30
C ASP A 120 -6.49 30.08 8.02
N ALA A 121 -7.19 29.01 7.63
CA ALA A 121 -8.64 29.04 7.45
C ALA A 121 -9.40 29.36 8.76
N VAL A 122 -8.97 28.78 9.89
CA VAL A 122 -9.59 29.03 11.20
C VAL A 122 -9.27 30.44 11.69
N VAL A 123 -8.03 30.90 11.50
CA VAL A 123 -7.60 32.25 11.89
C VAL A 123 -8.33 33.32 11.09
N THR A 124 -8.42 33.16 9.76
CA THR A 124 -9.14 34.08 8.88
C THR A 124 -10.63 34.11 9.19
N HIS A 125 -11.25 32.94 9.41
CA HIS A 125 -12.64 32.87 9.86
C HIS A 125 -12.87 33.63 11.18
N ASN A 126 -12.02 33.40 12.18
CA ASN A 126 -12.14 34.08 13.48
C ASN A 126 -11.91 35.59 13.37
N ARG A 127 -11.00 36.05 12.50
CA ARG A 127 -10.76 37.48 12.24
C ARG A 127 -11.93 38.17 11.52
N ASN A 128 -12.59 37.44 10.63
CA ASN A 128 -13.72 37.96 9.86
C ASN A 128 -15.06 37.84 10.60
N ALA A 129 -15.12 37.09 11.70
CA ALA A 129 -16.33 36.94 12.50
C ALA A 129 -16.69 38.26 13.20
N GLU A 130 -17.96 38.67 13.11
CA GLU A 130 -18.47 39.90 13.73
C GLU A 130 -18.34 39.89 15.25
N THR A 131 -18.58 38.73 15.87
CA THR A 131 -18.47 38.54 17.33
C THR A 131 -17.76 37.24 17.66
N GLN A 132 -16.80 37.30 18.58
CA GLN A 132 -16.12 36.12 19.11
C GLN A 132 -16.67 35.83 20.51
N VAL A 133 -17.23 34.63 20.71
CA VAL A 133 -17.78 34.19 21.99
C VAL A 133 -16.83 33.21 22.65
N PHE A 134 -16.42 33.52 23.87
CA PHE A 134 -15.57 32.68 24.70
C PHE A 134 -16.31 32.27 25.98
N PRO A 135 -16.08 31.05 26.52
CA PRO A 135 -15.13 30.03 26.06
C PRO A 135 -15.54 29.38 24.73
N LEU A 136 -14.55 28.95 23.95
CA LEU A 136 -14.80 28.21 22.71
C LEU A 136 -15.54 26.92 23.05
N ARG A 137 -16.54 26.57 22.23
CA ARG A 137 -17.30 25.32 22.40
C ARG A 137 -16.33 24.15 22.28
N SER A 138 -16.08 23.43 23.37
CA SER A 138 -15.26 22.22 23.36
C SER A 138 -16.03 21.06 22.74
N GLU A 139 -15.34 20.20 21.99
CA GLU A 139 -15.86 18.92 21.47
C GLU A 139 -16.13 17.88 22.57
N THR A 140 -16.11 18.28 23.84
CA THR A 140 -16.67 17.46 24.93
C THR A 140 -18.18 17.40 24.72
N ILE A 141 -18.58 16.55 23.78
CA ILE A 141 -19.95 16.12 23.57
C ILE A 141 -20.30 15.41 24.87
N TYR A 142 -21.03 16.09 25.74
CA TYR A 142 -21.82 15.38 26.74
C TYR A 142 -22.80 14.52 25.95
N VAL A 143 -22.42 13.27 25.72
CA VAL A 143 -23.34 12.28 25.17
C VAL A 143 -24.42 12.16 26.22
N ASP A 144 -25.61 12.66 25.89
CA ASP A 144 -26.77 12.46 26.74
C ASP A 144 -27.09 10.97 26.76
N THR A 145 -26.50 10.28 27.75
CA THR A 145 -26.71 8.85 27.99
C THR A 145 -28.05 8.59 28.68
N SER A 146 -28.92 9.61 28.83
CA SER A 146 -30.27 9.47 29.38
C SER A 146 -31.06 8.34 28.73
N MET A 147 -30.91 8.15 27.41
CA MET A 147 -31.60 7.10 26.66
C MET A 147 -31.13 5.67 26.97
N TYR A 148 -29.89 5.51 27.44
CA TYR A 148 -29.29 4.20 27.76
C TYR A 148 -29.11 3.97 29.26
N ARG A 149 -29.50 4.95 30.09
CA ARG A 149 -29.44 4.82 31.54
C ARG A 149 -30.50 3.82 31.99
N LYS A 150 -30.09 2.78 32.72
CA LYS A 150 -31.04 1.91 33.42
C LYS A 150 -31.96 2.79 34.27
N PRO A 151 -33.30 2.60 34.22
CA PRO A 151 -34.21 3.30 35.12
C PRO A 151 -33.73 3.14 36.55
N LEU A 152 -33.67 4.23 37.31
CA LEU A 152 -33.29 4.15 38.73
C LEU A 152 -34.30 3.25 39.44
N GLU A 153 -33.82 2.21 40.13
CA GLU A 153 -34.67 1.27 40.88
C GLU A 153 -35.49 1.98 41.97
N ARG A 154 -35.02 3.15 42.43
CA ARG A 154 -35.67 4.02 43.41
C ARG A 154 -36.08 5.37 42.84
N SER A 155 -36.67 5.39 41.65
CA SER A 155 -37.35 6.59 41.16
C SER A 155 -38.65 6.81 41.93
N LEU A 156 -38.93 8.04 42.35
CA LEU A 156 -40.27 8.43 42.81
C LEU A 156 -41.21 8.28 41.61
N LYS A 157 -42.20 7.39 41.72
CA LYS A 157 -43.22 7.16 40.69
C LYS A 157 -44.42 8.05 40.99
N SER A 158 -44.97 8.71 39.98
CA SER A 158 -46.28 9.37 40.09
C SER A 158 -47.39 8.33 40.18
N ASP A 159 -48.56 8.72 40.70
CA ASP A 159 -49.71 7.82 40.83
C ASP A 159 -50.11 7.20 39.49
N LEU A 160 -50.13 8.02 38.42
CA LEU A 160 -50.38 7.55 37.05
C LEU A 160 -49.34 6.52 36.59
N ALA A 161 -48.06 6.70 36.92
CA ALA A 161 -47.02 5.76 36.52
C ALA A 161 -47.19 4.39 37.22
N ARG A 162 -47.68 4.39 38.46
CA ARG A 162 -47.98 3.17 39.22
C ARG A 162 -49.20 2.44 38.66
N GLU A 163 -50.26 3.17 38.29
CA GLU A 163 -51.43 2.58 37.62
C GLU A 163 -51.06 1.96 36.28
N LEU A 164 -50.22 2.65 35.49
CA LEU A 164 -49.77 2.16 34.20
C LEU A 164 -48.95 0.87 34.35
N GLU A 165 -48.05 0.80 35.33
CA GLU A 165 -47.28 -0.42 35.61
C GLU A 165 -48.18 -1.59 36.03
N ALA A 166 -49.21 -1.33 36.84
CA ALA A 166 -50.19 -2.33 37.24
C ALA A 166 -51.01 -2.85 36.04
N GLU A 167 -51.47 -1.96 35.16
CA GLU A 167 -52.15 -2.34 33.92
C GLU A 167 -51.25 -3.10 32.96
N GLN A 168 -49.97 -2.71 32.84
CA GLN A 168 -49.00 -3.47 32.07
C GLN A 168 -48.77 -4.86 32.64
N ALA A 169 -48.73 -5.01 33.96
CA ALA A 169 -48.61 -6.32 34.62
C ALA A 169 -49.85 -7.18 34.35
N ARG A 170 -51.06 -6.62 34.44
CA ARG A 170 -52.32 -7.30 34.09
C ARG A 170 -52.33 -7.76 32.64
N LEU A 171 -52.00 -6.87 31.70
CA LEU A 171 -51.93 -7.21 30.28
C LEU A 171 -50.88 -8.29 29.99
N LYS A 172 -49.75 -8.30 30.71
CA LYS A 172 -48.76 -9.38 30.61
C LYS A 172 -49.32 -10.70 31.13
N ALA A 173 -50.03 -10.70 32.27
CA ALA A 173 -50.66 -11.90 32.81
C ALA A 173 -51.71 -12.48 31.85
N VAL A 174 -52.63 -11.64 31.35
CA VAL A 174 -53.64 -12.05 30.37
C VAL A 174 -53.00 -12.58 29.08
N LYS A 175 -51.92 -11.95 28.62
CA LYS A 175 -51.17 -12.44 27.46
C LYS A 175 -50.56 -13.81 27.70
N ARG A 176 -49.97 -14.06 28.88
CA ARG A 176 -49.40 -15.36 29.26
C ARG A 176 -50.46 -16.45 29.30
N GLU A 177 -51.64 -16.15 29.84
CA GLU A 177 -52.79 -17.06 29.85
C GLU A 177 -53.25 -17.41 28.43
N LEU A 178 -53.34 -16.42 27.55
CA LEU A 178 -53.68 -16.60 26.14
C LEU A 178 -52.62 -17.37 25.34
N THR A 179 -51.33 -17.19 25.64
CA THR A 179 -50.24 -17.94 25.00
C THR A 179 -49.99 -19.31 25.65
N GLY A 180 -50.64 -19.62 26.76
CA GLY A 180 -50.49 -20.89 27.48
C GLY A 180 -49.13 -21.05 28.19
N GLU A 181 -48.45 -19.94 28.48
CA GLU A 181 -47.16 -19.91 29.18
C GLU A 181 -47.39 -20.11 30.69
N THR A 182 -47.13 -21.32 31.19
CA THR A 182 -47.19 -21.69 32.62
C THR A 182 -45.86 -21.41 33.32
N GLU A 183 -45.85 -20.97 34.59
CA GLU A 183 -44.60 -20.72 35.35
C GLU A 183 -43.84 -22.01 35.75
N ASN A 184 -44.51 -23.17 35.71
CA ASN A 184 -43.88 -24.46 35.94
C ASN A 184 -42.97 -24.85 34.76
N GLU A 185 -41.67 -24.68 34.95
CA GLU A 185 -40.62 -25.08 34.00
C GLU A 185 -40.76 -26.55 33.58
N GLU A 186 -41.20 -27.44 34.49
CA GLU A 186 -41.40 -28.86 34.22
C GLU A 186 -42.62 -29.16 33.32
N GLU A 187 -43.68 -28.36 33.41
CA GLU A 187 -44.87 -28.51 32.56
C GLU A 187 -44.64 -27.91 31.18
N LEU A 188 -43.88 -26.81 31.12
CA LEU A 188 -43.36 -26.29 29.86
C LEU A 188 -42.50 -27.36 29.20
N ALA A 189 -41.49 -27.92 29.89
CA ALA A 189 -40.60 -28.99 29.40
C ALA A 189 -41.38 -30.17 28.77
N LYS A 190 -42.38 -30.71 29.48
CA LYS A 190 -43.21 -31.82 28.99
C LYS A 190 -44.03 -31.44 27.74
N LYS A 191 -44.60 -30.24 27.71
CA LYS A 191 -45.31 -29.72 26.52
C LYS A 191 -44.33 -29.50 25.36
N GLU A 192 -43.08 -29.10 25.61
CA GLU A 192 -42.05 -28.98 24.56
C GLU A 192 -41.71 -30.35 23.98
N GLU A 193 -41.50 -31.37 24.82
CA GLU A 193 -41.21 -32.74 24.42
C GLU A 193 -42.34 -33.39 23.59
N GLU A 194 -43.60 -33.15 23.95
CA GLU A 194 -44.75 -33.65 23.19
C GLU A 194 -44.94 -32.94 21.84
N LEU A 195 -44.65 -31.64 21.78
CA LEU A 195 -44.67 -30.86 20.54
C LEU A 195 -43.50 -31.22 19.62
N LEU A 196 -42.32 -31.53 20.18
CA LEU A 196 -41.16 -32.04 19.47
C LEU A 196 -41.44 -33.38 18.77
N LYS A 197 -42.27 -34.24 19.37
CA LYS A 197 -42.62 -35.57 18.83
C LYS A 197 -43.63 -35.53 17.67
N LYS A 198 -44.47 -34.50 17.55
CA LYS A 198 -45.67 -34.56 16.69
C LYS A 198 -45.48 -34.01 15.27
N LYS A 199 -44.87 -32.84 15.04
CA LYS A 199 -44.66 -32.25 13.68
C LYS A 199 -43.61 -31.15 13.80
N LEU A 200 -42.64 -31.09 12.86
CA LEU A 200 -41.62 -30.04 12.68
C LEU A 200 -41.18 -29.36 14.00
N THR A 201 -40.00 -29.72 14.53
CA THR A 201 -39.39 -29.25 15.78
C THR A 201 -39.95 -27.89 16.23
N ARG A 202 -40.51 -27.77 17.45
CA ARG A 202 -41.15 -26.54 17.97
C ARG A 202 -40.31 -25.29 17.69
N ASP A 203 -39.00 -25.41 17.85
CA ASP A 203 -38.03 -24.35 17.59
C ASP A 203 -37.98 -23.92 16.12
N GLU A 204 -38.11 -24.84 15.18
CA GLU A 204 -38.17 -24.53 13.74
C GLU A 204 -39.46 -23.78 13.38
N GLN A 205 -40.59 -24.10 14.00
CA GLN A 205 -41.83 -23.35 13.78
C GLN A 205 -41.74 -21.93 14.34
N ILE A 206 -41.14 -21.77 15.52
CA ILE A 206 -40.90 -20.46 16.13
C ILE A 206 -39.91 -19.66 15.28
N ALA A 207 -38.83 -20.28 14.80
CA ALA A 207 -37.84 -19.66 13.93
C ALA A 207 -38.49 -19.19 12.62
N ARG A 208 -39.28 -20.04 11.95
CA ARG A 208 -40.01 -19.66 10.73
C ARG A 208 -41.01 -18.53 10.98
N ARG A 209 -41.72 -18.53 12.11
CA ARG A 209 -42.64 -17.43 12.47
C ARG A 209 -41.88 -16.12 12.70
N LYS A 210 -40.74 -16.17 13.37
CA LYS A 210 -39.86 -15.00 13.59
C LYS A 210 -39.30 -14.47 12.28
N GLU A 211 -38.81 -15.34 11.40
CA GLU A 211 -38.33 -14.97 10.07
C GLU A 211 -39.44 -14.35 9.21
N LEU A 212 -40.62 -14.95 9.17
CA LEU A 212 -41.77 -14.39 8.46
C LEU A 212 -42.21 -13.05 9.03
N ALA A 213 -42.24 -12.89 10.35
CA ALA A 213 -42.55 -11.62 10.99
C ALA A 213 -41.52 -10.54 10.64
N TYR A 214 -40.23 -10.89 10.65
CA TYR A 214 -39.14 -10.00 10.27
C TYR A 214 -39.24 -9.58 8.79
N LEU A 215 -39.52 -10.52 7.88
CA LEU A 215 -39.70 -10.23 6.45
C LEU A 215 -40.91 -9.31 6.22
N LYS A 216 -42.06 -9.59 6.83
CA LYS A 216 -43.25 -8.73 6.78
C LYS A 216 -42.97 -7.32 7.31
N LEU A 217 -42.24 -7.22 8.42
CA LEU A 217 -41.83 -5.92 8.98
C LEU A 217 -40.91 -5.17 8.01
N ARG A 218 -39.91 -5.84 7.44
CA ARG A 218 -38.97 -5.24 6.48
C ARG A 218 -39.69 -4.75 5.21
N GLU A 219 -40.61 -5.54 4.68
CA GLU A 219 -41.44 -5.18 3.51
C GLU A 219 -42.36 -4.01 3.81
N SER A 220 -43.03 -4.01 4.96
CA SER A 220 -43.88 -2.88 5.37
C SER A 220 -43.06 -1.59 5.54
N GLN A 221 -41.89 -1.65 6.19
CA GLN A 221 -40.99 -0.49 6.30
C GLN A 221 -40.52 0.01 4.93
N LYS A 222 -40.15 -0.91 4.01
CA LYS A 222 -39.75 -0.55 2.65
C LYS A 222 -40.89 0.14 1.89
N SER A 223 -42.10 -0.38 1.98
CA SER A 223 -43.28 0.21 1.33
C SER A 223 -43.63 1.58 1.91
N LEU A 224 -43.55 1.76 3.24
CA LEU A 224 -43.79 3.04 3.90
C LEU A 224 -42.74 4.08 3.51
N LYS A 225 -41.45 3.71 3.48
CA LYS A 225 -40.37 4.59 3.01
C LYS A 225 -40.59 4.99 1.54
N ALA A 226 -40.95 4.05 0.68
CA ALA A 226 -41.24 4.32 -0.73
C ALA A 226 -42.44 5.28 -0.90
N ARG A 227 -43.54 5.06 -0.16
CA ARG A 227 -44.70 5.95 -0.16
C ARG A 227 -44.34 7.36 0.31
N LYS A 228 -43.56 7.49 1.39
CA LYS A 228 -43.06 8.78 1.88
C LYS A 228 -42.19 9.47 0.84
N GLN A 229 -41.24 8.76 0.24
CA GLN A 229 -40.37 9.30 -0.80
C GLN A 229 -41.15 9.78 -2.02
N ASN A 230 -42.12 9.00 -2.50
CA ASN A 230 -42.96 9.38 -3.63
C ASN A 230 -43.80 10.61 -3.31
N LYS A 231 -44.33 10.73 -2.08
CA LYS A 231 -45.06 11.93 -1.63
C LYS A 231 -44.16 13.17 -1.52
N ILE A 232 -42.93 13.01 -1.04
CA ILE A 232 -41.95 14.10 -0.99
C ILE A 232 -41.61 14.56 -2.42
N LYS A 233 -41.32 13.61 -3.31
CA LYS A 233 -40.99 13.89 -4.71
C LYS A 233 -42.17 14.54 -5.45
N SER A 234 -43.39 14.02 -5.32
CA SER A 234 -44.55 14.60 -6.00
C SER A 234 -44.83 16.03 -5.53
N LYS A 235 -44.79 16.28 -4.22
CA LYS A 235 -44.94 17.65 -3.68
C LYS A 235 -43.80 18.58 -4.09
N SER A 236 -42.57 18.08 -4.15
CA SER A 236 -41.42 18.86 -4.62
C SER A 236 -41.52 19.22 -6.10
N ILE A 237 -42.19 18.42 -6.93
CA ILE A 237 -42.39 18.68 -8.36
C ILE A 237 -43.60 19.59 -8.60
N THR A 238 -44.67 19.46 -7.81
CA THR A 238 -45.90 20.28 -7.97
C THR A 238 -45.78 21.71 -7.43
N ASN A 239 -44.82 21.99 -6.53
CA ASN A 239 -44.59 23.33 -5.98
C ASN A 239 -43.55 24.16 -6.78
N TYR A 240 -43.24 23.77 -8.01
CA TYR A 240 -42.46 24.53 -8.99
C TYR A 240 -43.30 24.81 -10.23
#